data_AF-A0A6A6YGF8-F1
#
_entry.id   AF-A0A6A6YGF8-F1
#
_cell.length_a   1.000
_cell.length_b   1.000
_cell.length_c   1.000
_cell.angle_alpha   90.00
_cell.angle_beta   90.00
_cell.angle_gamma   90.00
#
_symmetry.space_group_name_H-M   'P 1'
#
loop_
_entity.id
_entity.type
_entity.pdbx_description
1 polymer ?
#
loop_
_entity_poly.entity_id
_entity_poly.type
_entity_poly.pdbx_seq_one_letter_code
_entity_poly.pdbx_strand_id
1 'polypeptide(L)'
;MADATLEPEYDLFPVLCTADIPIDMVNEFLSADAMQEAPLWTLVRSPEQETFDIPTVPPVEPFTNGFIGAPFEDLVSFDKQYFLPGYGAQICVDCFVVMDERTLEDQTVVFYNLECWERREEDEDPDMYDGSDGSDEVEKWKSVRFRIRSASAFIRWVRDRNIFLVEGETEITEDGIMDDSDMFKEE
;
A
#
# COMPACT_ATOMS: atom_id res chain seq x y z
N MET A 1 24.22 18.95 -25.34
CA MET A 1 22.87 18.98 -24.74
C MET A 1 22.77 17.67 -23.98
N ALA A 2 22.74 17.73 -22.66
CA ALA A 2 22.69 16.54 -21.83
C ALA A 2 21.30 15.92 -22.00
N ASP A 3 21.29 14.65 -22.35
CA ASP A 3 20.12 13.77 -22.31
C ASP A 3 19.64 13.76 -20.86
N ALA A 4 18.52 14.42 -20.58
CA ALA A 4 17.83 14.25 -19.32
C ALA A 4 17.27 12.83 -19.38
N THR A 5 18.01 11.87 -18.84
CA THR A 5 17.49 10.56 -18.47
C THR A 5 16.29 10.83 -17.57
N LEU A 6 15.10 10.79 -18.16
CA LEU A 6 13.83 10.66 -17.45
C LEU A 6 13.99 9.43 -16.59
N GLU A 7 14.28 9.62 -15.31
CA GLU A 7 14.20 8.56 -14.33
C GLU A 7 12.76 8.04 -14.40
N PRO A 8 12.56 6.73 -14.58
CA PRO A 8 11.21 6.21 -14.70
C PRO A 8 10.43 6.54 -13.42
N GLU A 9 9.28 7.19 -13.60
CA GLU A 9 8.27 7.44 -12.56
C GLU A 9 7.64 6.10 -12.16
N TYR A 10 8.38 5.28 -11.41
CA TYR A 10 7.83 4.11 -10.75
C TYR A 10 7.27 4.55 -9.40
N ASP A 11 5.98 4.28 -9.18
CA ASP A 11 5.39 4.40 -7.85
C ASP A 11 5.87 3.19 -7.04
N LEU A 12 6.62 3.45 -5.98
CA LEU A 12 7.06 2.45 -5.04
C LEU A 12 6.09 2.39 -3.87
N PHE A 13 5.77 1.18 -3.45
CA PHE A 13 4.85 0.91 -2.37
C PHE A 13 5.63 0.52 -1.11
N PRO A 14 5.44 1.23 0.01
CA PRO A 14 6.02 0.84 1.29
C PRO A 14 5.54 -0.53 1.72
N VAL A 15 6.47 -1.34 2.23
CA VAL A 15 6.20 -2.63 2.85
C VAL A 15 6.63 -2.55 4.30
N LEU A 16 5.67 -2.77 5.20
CA LEU A 16 5.83 -2.70 6.65
C LEU A 16 5.60 -4.09 7.23
N CYS A 17 6.48 -4.54 8.11
CA CYS A 17 6.26 -5.78 8.85
C CYS A 17 5.77 -5.44 10.25
N THR A 18 4.58 -5.89 10.66
CA THR A 18 4.06 -5.64 12.03
C THR A 18 4.17 -6.86 12.93
N ALA A 19 4.64 -7.97 12.39
CA ALA A 19 4.97 -9.19 13.12
C ALA A 19 6.43 -9.62 12.88
N ASP A 20 6.86 -10.67 13.57
CA ASP A 20 8.17 -11.30 13.38
C ASP A 20 8.13 -12.20 12.13
N ILE A 21 8.23 -11.57 10.95
CA ILE A 21 8.16 -12.25 9.66
C ILE A 21 9.53 -12.84 9.30
N PRO A 22 9.63 -14.15 9.00
CA PRO A 22 10.86 -14.76 8.53
C PRO A 22 11.37 -14.05 7.27
N ILE A 23 12.68 -13.80 7.23
CA ILE A 23 13.33 -13.11 6.11
C ILE A 23 13.09 -13.80 4.76
N ASP A 24 12.98 -15.14 4.77
CA ASP A 24 12.68 -15.92 3.56
C ASP A 24 11.32 -15.56 2.97
N MET A 25 10.31 -15.28 3.82
CA MET A 25 8.97 -14.87 3.38
C MET A 25 8.93 -13.42 2.91
N VAL A 26 9.70 -12.53 3.54
CA VAL A 26 9.90 -11.15 3.04
C VAL A 26 10.55 -11.20 1.65
N ASN A 27 11.61 -12.01 1.48
CA ASN A 27 12.25 -12.19 0.19
C ASN A 27 11.35 -12.85 -0.84
N GLU A 28 10.51 -13.81 -0.44
CA GLU A 28 9.47 -14.39 -1.30
C GLU A 28 8.53 -13.30 -1.78
N PHE A 29 8.01 -12.45 -0.89
CA PHE A 29 7.13 -11.34 -1.25
C PHE A 29 7.80 -10.34 -2.19
N LEU A 30 9.01 -9.88 -1.86
CA LEU A 30 9.77 -8.95 -2.70
C LEU A 30 10.13 -9.56 -4.08
N SER A 31 10.21 -10.89 -4.16
CA SER A 31 10.49 -11.63 -5.39
C SER A 31 9.23 -12.20 -6.06
N ALA A 32 8.04 -12.00 -5.49
CA ALA A 32 6.79 -12.62 -5.95
C ALA A 32 6.30 -12.07 -7.30
N ASP A 33 7.10 -11.21 -7.93
CA ASP A 33 6.76 -10.58 -9.20
C ASP A 33 7.12 -11.46 -10.39
N ALA A 34 6.13 -12.21 -10.88
CA ALA A 34 6.30 -13.06 -12.07
C ALA A 34 6.34 -12.27 -13.39
N MET A 35 6.05 -10.95 -13.40
CA MET A 35 5.84 -10.19 -14.63
C MET A 35 6.59 -8.84 -14.76
N GLN A 36 7.42 -8.41 -13.79
CA GLN A 36 8.15 -7.13 -13.89
C GLN A 36 9.66 -7.20 -14.13
N GLU A 37 10.14 -6.21 -14.89
CA GLU A 37 11.55 -5.86 -15.09
C GLU A 37 12.10 -4.92 -14.00
N ALA A 38 11.27 -4.44 -13.06
CA ALA A 38 11.67 -3.58 -11.92
C ALA A 38 10.81 -3.86 -10.65
N PRO A 39 11.40 -3.89 -9.44
CA PRO A 39 10.63 -4.08 -8.21
C PRO A 39 9.84 -2.82 -7.84
N LEU A 40 8.57 -2.99 -7.46
CA LEU A 40 7.67 -1.91 -6.99
C LEU A 40 7.75 -1.66 -5.47
N TRP A 41 8.64 -2.34 -4.76
CA TRP A 41 8.57 -2.44 -3.30
C TRP A 41 9.70 -1.65 -2.62
N THR A 42 9.35 -0.95 -1.55
CA THR A 42 10.32 -0.35 -0.62
C THR A 42 10.07 -0.89 0.78
N LEU A 43 10.98 -1.74 1.25
CA LEU A 43 10.90 -2.29 2.61
C LEU A 43 11.30 -1.22 3.63
N VAL A 44 10.40 -0.95 4.57
CA VAL A 44 10.62 -0.03 5.66
C VAL A 44 10.93 -0.85 6.90
N ARG A 45 12.18 -0.79 7.38
CA ARG A 45 12.65 -1.65 8.49
C ARG A 45 12.34 -1.05 9.86
N SER A 46 12.34 0.27 9.98
CA SER A 46 12.13 0.99 11.24
C SER A 46 11.52 2.37 11.00
N PRO A 47 10.72 2.92 11.94
CA PRO A 47 10.25 4.30 11.88
C PRO A 47 11.38 5.33 11.96
N GLU A 48 12.53 4.96 12.52
CA GLU A 48 13.73 5.82 12.63
C GLU A 48 14.67 5.70 11.43
N GLN A 49 14.26 4.97 10.38
CA GLN A 49 15.10 4.74 9.20
C GLN A 49 15.30 6.03 8.40
N GLU A 50 16.55 6.47 8.27
CA GLU A 50 16.90 7.70 7.55
C GLU A 50 17.10 7.48 6.03
N THR A 51 17.43 6.26 5.62
CA THR A 51 17.75 5.90 4.23
C THR A 51 16.94 4.70 3.76
N PHE A 52 16.43 4.76 2.54
CA PHE A 52 15.60 3.70 1.95
C PHE A 52 16.29 3.06 0.75
N ASP A 53 16.15 1.74 0.65
CA ASP A 53 16.53 0.99 -0.55
C ASP A 53 15.37 1.11 -1.55
N ILE A 54 15.59 1.89 -2.62
CA ILE A 54 14.58 2.32 -3.59
C ILE A 54 15.00 1.85 -5.00
N PRO A 55 14.36 0.81 -5.56
CA PRO A 55 13.53 -0.17 -4.87
C PRO A 55 14.36 -1.10 -3.96
N THR A 56 13.70 -1.80 -3.05
CA THR A 56 14.35 -2.84 -2.26
C THR A 56 14.55 -4.08 -3.11
N VAL A 57 15.82 -4.42 -3.38
CA VAL A 57 16.19 -5.57 -4.20
C VAL A 57 16.42 -6.80 -3.31
N PRO A 58 15.68 -7.90 -3.50
CA PRO A 58 15.97 -9.15 -2.81
C PRO A 58 17.26 -9.81 -3.32
N PRO A 59 17.99 -10.59 -2.51
CA PRO A 59 17.66 -10.94 -1.13
C PRO A 59 18.06 -9.84 -0.14
N VAL A 60 17.16 -9.55 0.78
CA VAL A 60 17.40 -8.69 1.94
C VAL A 60 17.99 -9.53 3.07
N GLU A 61 18.96 -8.98 3.79
CA GLU A 61 19.53 -9.59 4.99
C GLU A 61 18.57 -9.49 6.19
N PRO A 62 18.69 -10.39 7.19
CA PRO A 62 17.93 -10.26 8.43
C PRO A 62 18.11 -8.88 9.07
N PHE A 63 17.00 -8.26 9.48
CA PHE A 63 16.98 -6.93 10.06
C PHE A 63 16.15 -6.92 11.35
N THR A 64 16.39 -5.92 12.20
CA THR A 64 15.54 -5.67 13.36
C THR A 64 14.32 -4.88 12.90
N ASN A 65 13.14 -5.49 13.01
CA ASN A 65 11.89 -4.86 12.66
C ASN A 65 11.41 -3.89 13.75
N GLY A 66 11.27 -2.61 13.40
CA GLY A 66 10.84 -1.53 14.30
C GLY A 66 9.32 -1.37 14.42
N PHE A 67 8.52 -2.07 13.61
CA PHE A 67 7.05 -1.93 13.60
C PHE A 67 6.32 -3.10 14.27
N ILE A 68 7.04 -3.99 14.97
CA ILE A 68 6.41 -5.12 15.67
C ILE A 68 5.36 -4.62 16.66
N GLY A 69 4.10 -5.04 16.44
CA GLY A 69 2.96 -4.64 17.28
C GLY A 69 2.52 -3.18 17.13
N ALA A 70 3.03 -2.45 16.11
CA ALA A 70 2.61 -1.07 15.86
C ALA A 70 1.13 -1.02 15.48
N PRO A 71 0.32 -0.13 16.12
CA PRO A 71 -1.06 0.08 15.74
C PRO A 71 -1.16 0.77 14.38
N PHE A 72 -2.31 0.61 13.71
CA PHE A 72 -2.59 1.23 12.41
C PHE A 72 -2.34 2.75 12.38
N GLU A 73 -2.71 3.46 13.46
CA GLU A 73 -2.53 4.91 13.59
C GLU A 73 -1.06 5.33 13.49
N ASP A 74 -0.14 4.52 14.02
CA ASP A 74 1.30 4.77 13.96
C ASP A 74 1.83 4.51 12.53
N LEU A 75 1.28 3.52 11.81
CA LEU A 75 1.66 3.24 10.42
C LEU A 75 1.27 4.39 9.48
N VAL A 76 0.04 4.91 9.63
CA VAL A 76 -0.44 6.06 8.86
C VAL A 76 0.32 7.34 9.22
N SER A 77 0.72 7.50 10.48
CA SER A 77 1.46 8.68 10.92
C SER A 77 2.91 8.66 10.41
N PHE A 78 3.52 7.48 10.32
CA PHE A 78 4.85 7.29 9.73
C PHE A 78 4.88 7.80 8.29
N ASP A 79 3.88 7.42 7.52
CA ASP A 79 3.75 7.79 6.11
C ASP A 79 3.76 9.33 5.89
N LYS A 80 2.91 10.06 6.64
CA LYS A 80 2.81 11.52 6.53
C LYS A 80 4.06 12.27 6.99
N GLN A 81 4.86 11.71 7.90
CA GLN A 81 5.96 12.45 8.52
C GLN A 81 7.30 12.27 7.79
N TYR A 82 7.53 11.12 7.16
CA TYR A 82 8.88 10.73 6.71
C TYR A 82 9.09 10.81 5.19
N PHE A 83 8.06 10.66 4.37
CA PHE A 83 8.22 10.70 2.90
C PHE A 83 8.21 12.12 2.30
N LEU A 84 7.92 13.15 3.09
CA LEU A 84 7.56 14.49 2.60
C LEU A 84 8.69 15.54 2.46
N PRO A 85 10.00 15.23 2.63
CA PRO A 85 11.00 16.04 1.93
C PRO A 85 12.18 15.19 1.39
N GLY A 86 12.03 14.68 0.16
CA GLY A 86 13.16 14.11 -0.61
C GLY A 86 12.77 12.95 -1.53
N TYR A 87 11.78 12.17 -1.14
CA TYR A 87 11.34 10.96 -1.86
C TYR A 87 9.91 11.02 -2.38
N GLY A 88 9.17 12.11 -2.11
CA GLY A 88 7.75 12.24 -2.45
C GLY A 88 7.38 12.17 -3.94
N ALA A 89 8.35 12.01 -4.84
CA ALA A 89 8.10 11.74 -6.27
C ALA A 89 8.21 10.24 -6.62
N GLN A 90 8.66 9.38 -5.71
CA GLN A 90 8.97 7.96 -5.99
C GLN A 90 8.22 6.98 -5.08
N ILE A 91 7.72 7.39 -3.92
CA ILE A 91 7.01 6.52 -2.97
C ILE A 91 5.55 6.97 -2.87
N CYS A 92 4.60 6.06 -3.12
CA CYS A 92 3.18 6.28 -2.88
C CYS A 92 2.94 6.38 -1.38
N VAL A 93 2.52 7.54 -0.91
CA VAL A 93 2.16 7.77 0.50
C VAL A 93 0.71 7.39 0.79
N ASP A 94 -0.14 7.48 -0.22
CA ASP A 94 -1.57 7.14 -0.10
C ASP A 94 -1.82 5.63 -0.05
N CYS A 95 -0.77 4.79 -0.06
CA CYS A 95 -0.94 3.36 -0.12
C CYS A 95 0.27 2.58 0.42
N PHE A 96 0.04 1.52 1.21
CA PHE A 96 1.11 0.69 1.78
C PHE A 96 0.69 -0.76 2.02
N VAL A 97 1.67 -1.66 2.14
CA VAL A 97 1.48 -3.08 2.43
C VAL A 97 1.95 -3.40 3.84
N VAL A 98 1.18 -4.23 4.55
CA VAL A 98 1.51 -4.76 5.87
C VAL A 98 1.60 -6.28 5.83
N MET A 99 2.74 -6.80 6.29
CA MET A 99 2.95 -8.21 6.62
C MET A 99 2.75 -8.37 8.14
N ASP A 100 1.67 -9.05 8.54
CA ASP A 100 1.25 -9.20 9.93
C ASP A 100 1.26 -10.67 10.40
N GLU A 101 0.77 -10.96 11.60
CA GLU A 101 0.79 -12.31 12.16
C GLU A 101 0.11 -13.34 11.25
N ARG A 102 -0.98 -12.93 10.56
CA ARG A 102 -1.69 -13.79 9.60
C ARG A 102 -0.90 -14.06 8.33
N THR A 103 0.12 -13.26 8.01
CA THR A 103 1.03 -13.55 6.89
C THR A 103 1.71 -14.90 7.08
N LEU A 104 2.05 -15.27 8.32
CA LEU A 104 2.70 -16.54 8.65
C LEU A 104 1.79 -17.74 8.45
N GLU A 105 0.49 -17.57 8.70
CA GLU A 105 -0.51 -18.62 8.65
C GLU A 105 -1.06 -18.82 7.24
N ASP A 106 -1.44 -17.71 6.59
CA ASP A 106 -2.24 -17.72 5.36
C ASP A 106 -1.42 -17.37 4.11
N GLN A 107 -0.12 -17.03 4.25
CA GLN A 107 0.73 -16.48 3.18
C GLN A 107 0.08 -15.27 2.48
N THR A 108 -0.48 -14.37 3.29
CA THR A 108 -1.20 -13.18 2.83
C THR A 108 -0.60 -11.89 3.37
N VAL A 109 -0.86 -10.79 2.68
CA VAL A 109 -0.53 -9.45 3.14
C VAL A 109 -1.78 -8.58 3.12
N VAL A 110 -1.77 -7.50 3.90
CA VAL A 110 -2.82 -6.49 3.86
C VAL A 110 -2.32 -5.29 3.09
N PHE A 111 -3.08 -4.85 2.10
CA PHE A 111 -2.85 -3.59 1.41
C PHE A 111 -3.81 -2.55 1.96
N TYR A 112 -3.27 -1.40 2.32
CA TYR A 112 -4.01 -0.22 2.74
C TYR A 112 -3.94 0.83 1.64
N ASN A 113 -5.07 1.47 1.36
CA ASN A 113 -5.21 2.55 0.39
C ASN A 113 -6.03 3.69 1.01
N LEU A 114 -5.54 4.92 0.87
CA LEU A 114 -6.26 6.12 1.22
C LEU A 114 -7.16 6.50 0.06
N GLU A 115 -8.46 6.44 0.28
CA GLU A 115 -9.45 6.84 -0.70
C GLU A 115 -9.92 8.25 -0.42
N CYS A 116 -9.86 9.10 -1.44
CA CYS A 116 -10.38 10.46 -1.43
C CYS A 116 -11.58 10.54 -2.36
N TRP A 117 -12.74 10.93 -1.83
CA TRP A 117 -13.93 11.19 -2.65
C TRP A 117 -14.60 12.49 -2.23
N GLU A 118 -15.27 13.13 -3.18
CA GLU A 118 -16.10 14.30 -2.91
C GLU A 118 -17.29 13.89 -2.02
N ARG A 119 -17.47 14.55 -0.87
CA ARG A 119 -18.66 14.40 -0.03
C ARG A 119 -19.89 14.69 -0.87
N ARG A 120 -20.85 13.75 -0.92
CA ARG A 120 -22.13 13.98 -1.60
C ARG A 120 -23.01 14.85 -0.71
N GLU A 121 -23.65 15.86 -1.31
CA GLU A 121 -24.59 16.78 -0.65
C GLU A 121 -25.75 16.08 0.09
N GLU A 122 -26.08 14.83 -0.27
CA GLU A 122 -27.15 14.04 0.36
C GLU A 122 -26.83 13.58 1.80
N ASP A 123 -25.56 13.60 2.22
CA ASP A 123 -25.13 13.29 3.59
C ASP A 123 -25.12 14.53 4.51
N GLU A 124 -25.47 15.72 3.97
CA GLU A 124 -25.59 16.95 4.74
C GLU A 124 -26.90 16.99 5.51
N ASP A 125 -26.81 17.09 6.84
CA ASP A 125 -27.92 17.60 7.64
C ASP A 125 -28.16 19.05 7.16
N PRO A 126 -29.32 19.38 6.56
CA PRO A 126 -29.53 20.66 5.85
C PRO A 126 -29.38 21.91 6.74
N ASP A 127 -29.24 21.70 8.05
CA ASP A 127 -29.09 22.72 9.06
C ASP A 127 -27.60 23.09 9.37
N MET A 128 -26.62 22.41 8.76
CA MET A 128 -25.17 22.63 8.98
C MET A 128 -24.40 23.27 7.82
N TYR A 129 -25.08 23.88 6.86
CA TYR A 129 -24.42 24.59 5.75
C TYR A 129 -23.77 25.91 6.25
N ASP A 130 -22.44 25.93 6.43
CA ASP A 130 -21.69 27.10 6.92
C ASP A 130 -21.16 28.05 5.82
N GLY A 131 -21.39 27.70 4.55
CA GLY A 131 -20.99 28.52 3.41
C GLY A 131 -19.48 28.51 3.10
N SER A 132 -18.73 27.52 3.58
CA SER A 132 -17.37 27.27 3.12
C SER A 132 -17.38 26.70 1.70
N ASP A 133 -16.62 27.32 0.78
CA ASP A 133 -16.51 26.91 -0.63
C ASP A 133 -15.51 25.77 -0.88
N GLY A 134 -15.16 25.04 0.18
CA GLY A 134 -14.32 23.86 0.07
C GLY A 134 -15.14 22.69 -0.44
N SER A 135 -14.68 22.06 -1.53
CA SER A 135 -15.01 20.65 -1.77
C SER A 135 -14.66 19.88 -0.50
N ASP A 136 -15.67 19.42 0.23
CA ASP A 136 -15.48 18.57 1.40
C ASP A 136 -14.97 17.21 0.90
N GLU A 137 -13.70 17.12 0.57
CA GLU A 137 -13.06 15.85 0.25
C GLU A 137 -13.02 15.01 1.53
N VAL A 138 -13.59 13.81 1.47
CA VAL A 138 -13.53 12.84 2.56
C VAL A 138 -12.40 11.88 2.26
N GLU A 139 -11.45 11.81 3.19
CA GLU A 139 -10.36 10.83 3.17
C GLU A 139 -10.71 9.66 4.09
N LYS A 140 -10.62 8.43 3.58
CA LYS A 140 -10.76 7.22 4.40
C LYS A 140 -9.79 6.14 3.95
N TRP A 141 -9.06 5.60 4.92
CA TRP A 141 -8.26 4.40 4.70
C TRP A 141 -9.15 3.17 4.56
N LYS A 142 -8.91 2.41 3.50
CA LYS A 142 -9.48 1.09 3.23
C LYS A 142 -8.37 0.05 3.20
N SER A 143 -8.74 -1.20 3.47
CA SER A 143 -7.79 -2.29 3.52
C SER A 143 -8.36 -3.56 2.90
N VAL A 144 -7.53 -4.30 2.18
CA VAL A 144 -7.87 -5.61 1.62
C VAL A 144 -6.73 -6.59 1.86
N ARG A 145 -7.05 -7.86 2.13
CA ARG A 145 -6.06 -8.92 2.31
C ARG A 145 -6.02 -9.80 1.08
N PHE A 146 -4.82 -10.12 0.60
CA PHE A 146 -4.63 -11.02 -0.54
C PHE A 146 -3.37 -11.86 -0.38
N ARG A 147 -3.22 -12.89 -1.21
CA ARG A 147 -2.07 -13.79 -1.19
C ARG A 147 -0.82 -13.11 -1.72
N ILE A 148 0.33 -13.40 -1.11
CA ILE A 148 1.65 -12.85 -1.47
C ILE A 148 1.91 -12.93 -2.99
N ARG A 149 1.60 -14.06 -3.61
CA ARG A 149 1.80 -14.31 -5.05
C ARG A 149 1.01 -13.38 -5.98
N SER A 150 -0.03 -12.74 -5.47
CA SER A 150 -0.96 -11.90 -6.24
C SER A 150 -0.74 -10.40 -5.99
N ALA A 151 0.19 -10.05 -5.09
CA ALA A 151 0.41 -8.69 -4.62
C ALA A 151 0.73 -7.69 -5.73
N SER A 152 1.72 -8.01 -6.56
CA SER A 152 2.15 -7.13 -7.65
C SER A 152 1.06 -6.89 -8.68
N ALA A 153 0.28 -7.93 -9.01
CA ALA A 153 -0.81 -7.83 -9.97
C ALA A 153 -1.93 -6.94 -9.43
N PHE A 154 -2.29 -7.12 -8.16
CA PHE A 154 -3.36 -6.36 -7.52
C PHE A 154 -3.05 -4.87 -7.41
N ILE A 155 -1.87 -4.50 -6.92
CA ILE A 155 -1.55 -3.08 -6.73
C ILE A 155 -1.46 -2.35 -8.07
N ARG A 156 -0.91 -3.01 -9.10
CA ARG A 156 -0.94 -2.45 -10.45
C ARG A 156 -2.38 -2.25 -10.93
N TRP A 157 -3.27 -3.20 -10.67
CA TRP A 157 -4.68 -3.07 -11.03
C TRP A 157 -5.35 -1.89 -10.31
N VAL A 158 -5.12 -1.73 -9.00
CA VAL A 158 -5.62 -0.58 -8.21
C VAL A 158 -5.10 0.74 -8.79
N ARG A 159 -3.80 0.82 -9.11
CA ARG A 159 -3.17 2.02 -9.68
C ARG A 159 -3.66 2.33 -11.09
N ASP A 160 -3.56 1.38 -12.01
CA ASP A 160 -3.84 1.58 -13.44
C ASP A 160 -5.30 1.95 -13.69
N ARG A 161 -6.21 1.52 -12.82
CA ARG A 161 -7.65 1.79 -12.93
C ARG A 161 -8.16 2.83 -11.91
N ASN A 162 -7.29 3.41 -11.08
CA ASN A 162 -7.65 4.33 -10.00
C ASN A 162 -8.85 3.82 -9.17
N ILE A 163 -8.80 2.54 -8.81
CA ILE A 163 -9.95 1.83 -8.23
C ILE A 163 -10.06 2.14 -6.75
N PHE A 164 -11.19 2.71 -6.38
CA PHE A 164 -11.66 2.68 -4.99
C PHE A 164 -11.92 1.22 -4.61
N LEU A 165 -11.42 0.77 -3.46
CA LEU A 165 -11.83 -0.46 -2.80
C LEU A 165 -13.28 -0.27 -2.32
N VAL A 166 -14.21 -0.18 -3.27
CA VAL A 166 -15.64 0.00 -3.01
C VAL A 166 -16.13 -1.24 -2.27
N GLU A 167 -16.79 -1.01 -1.13
CA GLU A 167 -17.51 -2.05 -0.39
C GLU A 167 -18.63 -2.60 -1.29
N GLY A 168 -18.38 -3.73 -1.96
CA GLY A 168 -19.40 -4.48 -2.69
C GLY A 168 -18.99 -5.14 -4.01
N GLU A 169 -17.85 -4.76 -4.61
CA GLU A 169 -17.43 -5.30 -5.92
C GLU A 169 -16.32 -6.34 -5.85
N THR A 170 -15.70 -6.53 -4.68
CA THR A 170 -14.67 -7.55 -4.46
C THR A 170 -15.28 -8.75 -3.73
N GLU A 171 -15.21 -9.95 -4.31
CA GLU A 171 -15.61 -11.19 -3.64
C GLU A 171 -14.53 -11.54 -2.61
N ILE A 172 -14.78 -11.15 -1.37
CA ILE A 172 -13.99 -11.56 -0.21
C ILE A 172 -14.44 -12.97 0.18
N THR A 173 -13.51 -13.91 0.22
CA THR A 173 -13.76 -15.29 0.65
C THR A 173 -14.15 -15.34 2.14
N GLU A 174 -14.71 -16.45 2.62
CA GLU A 174 -15.19 -16.58 4.01
C GLU A 174 -14.09 -16.33 5.08
N ASP A 175 -12.83 -16.50 4.70
CA ASP A 175 -11.61 -16.26 5.47
C ASP A 175 -11.09 -14.81 5.42
N GLY A 176 -11.81 -13.92 4.76
CA GLY A 176 -11.49 -12.49 4.69
C GLY A 176 -10.36 -12.16 3.70
N ILE A 177 -10.12 -13.04 2.71
CA ILE A 177 -9.08 -12.90 1.70
C ILE A 177 -9.74 -12.61 0.36
N MET A 178 -9.17 -11.74 -0.46
CA MET A 178 -9.67 -11.49 -1.80
C MET A 178 -9.41 -12.70 -2.71
N ASP A 179 -10.41 -13.11 -3.49
CA ASP A 179 -10.22 -14.16 -4.50
C ASP A 179 -9.30 -13.65 -5.62
N ASP A 180 -8.27 -14.43 -5.97
CA ASP A 180 -7.33 -14.13 -7.05
C ASP A 180 -8.07 -13.96 -8.41
N SER A 181 -9.25 -14.56 -8.56
CA SER A 181 -10.08 -14.52 -9.77
C SER A 181 -10.71 -13.16 -10.03
N ASP A 182 -10.94 -12.35 -8.99
CA ASP A 182 -11.48 -10.98 -9.13
C ASP A 182 -10.45 -10.00 -9.69
N MET A 183 -9.16 -10.25 -9.45
CA MET A 183 -8.08 -9.36 -9.87
C MET A 183 -7.96 -9.25 -11.41
N PHE A 184 -8.57 -10.17 -12.15
CA PHE A 184 -8.50 -10.26 -13.61
C PHE A 184 -9.86 -10.24 -14.30
N LYS A 185 -10.95 -9.88 -13.61
CA LYS A 185 -12.23 -9.66 -14.29
C LYS A 185 -12.06 -8.42 -15.20
N GLU A 186 -11.86 -8.68 -16.48
CA GLU A 186 -12.02 -7.68 -17.54
C GLU A 186 -13.50 -7.29 -17.58
N GLU A 187 -13.81 -6.02 -17.29
CA GLU A 187 -15.10 -5.44 -17.66
C GLU A 187 -15.18 -5.22 -19.18
#